data_AF-A0A0N4YW06-F1
#
_entry.id   AF-A0A0N4YW06-F1
#
_cell.length_a   1.000
_cell.length_b   1.000
_cell.length_c   1.000
_cell.angle_alpha   90.00
_cell.angle_beta   90.00
_cell.angle_gamma   90.00
#
_symmetry.space_group_name_H-M   'P 1'
#
loop_
_entity.id
_entity.type
_entity.pdbx_description
1 polymer ?
#
loop_
_entity_poly.entity_id
_entity_poly.type
_entity_poly.pdbx_seq_one_letter_code
_entity_poly.pdbx_strand_id
1 'polypeptide(L)'
;MLCTLQRCTAKNGLRVLSTSAVSSQREVDLSDPKQMALHKLYRPERITPAKRGEELLKTPRLNKRQYLGIHGLLPPAFMTEEQQAYRVMAKLRKQPDDLAKYIQLDALQDRTEKLFYRVLCDNIKELMPIVYTPTVGLACQKFGFIYRSPKGLYVTINDNSISKIYQILSNWPSRDVRAIVVTDGERILGLGDLGTYGIGIPVGKLALYVALAGVQPACVVALIIKLKFVLHSYITYAFCFQGLLNDPFYTGLRRKRVRGAEYDLLMDHFMKACTKRFGRDTLIQFEDFANQNAYRLLDKYKNEYCVFNDDIQGTAAVVVAGLMAATRITNRPLNKHKFVFFGAGAASTGIAELCVQEMVEEGLSQEEACSRIYLMDVDGLITKSRYNNLQDRHLKFAKVRSECVFCCLEMESCCKSSYENTGTVTKTITTKLRKNITPAEGRITPVLVSVQSTIQRTF
;
A
#
# COMPACT_ATOMS: atom_id res chain seq x y z
N MET A 1 -37.33 21.37 -42.39
CA MET A 1 -36.40 20.42 -41.73
C MET A 1 -35.19 20.20 -42.62
N LEU A 2 -34.02 20.73 -42.27
CA LEU A 2 -32.67 20.17 -42.44
C LEU A 2 -31.63 21.25 -42.17
N CYS A 3 -30.57 20.90 -41.45
CA CYS A 3 -29.65 21.88 -40.86
C CYS A 3 -28.57 22.39 -41.81
N THR A 4 -28.19 23.64 -41.60
CA THR A 4 -27.01 24.30 -42.17
C THR A 4 -25.71 23.65 -41.69
N LEU A 5 -24.80 23.44 -42.63
CA LEU A 5 -23.39 23.17 -42.36
C LEU A 5 -22.66 24.50 -42.09
N GLN A 6 -22.05 24.64 -40.91
CA GLN A 6 -21.05 25.69 -40.68
C GLN A 6 -19.81 25.09 -39.99
N ARG A 7 -18.64 25.37 -40.58
CA ARG A 7 -17.34 24.91 -40.09
C ARG A 7 -16.97 25.67 -38.82
N CYS A 8 -16.82 24.97 -37.69
CA CYS A 8 -16.09 25.47 -36.54
C CYS A 8 -14.85 24.60 -36.29
N THR A 9 -13.71 25.25 -36.13
CA THR A 9 -12.39 24.62 -35.97
C THR A 9 -12.31 23.80 -34.69
N ALA A 10 -12.10 22.49 -34.80
CA ALA A 10 -11.81 21.63 -33.68
C ALA A 10 -10.41 21.98 -33.10
N LYS A 11 -10.38 22.61 -31.92
CA LYS A 11 -9.14 22.74 -31.14
C LYS A 11 -8.73 21.35 -30.64
N ASN A 12 -7.56 20.88 -31.07
CA ASN A 12 -6.99 19.60 -30.63
C ASN A 12 -6.69 19.61 -29.11
N GLY A 13 -7.62 19.07 -28.32
CA GLY A 13 -7.42 18.81 -26.90
C GLY A 13 -6.58 17.55 -26.68
N LEU A 14 -5.25 17.69 -26.69
CA LEU A 14 -4.33 16.67 -26.23
C LEU A 14 -4.60 16.35 -24.73
N ARG A 15 -5.30 15.25 -24.45
CA ARG A 15 -5.49 14.73 -23.09
C ARG A 15 -4.19 14.08 -22.59
N VAL A 16 -3.31 14.91 -22.04
CA VAL A 16 -2.12 14.46 -21.32
C VAL A 16 -2.51 14.16 -19.86
N LEU A 17 -2.43 12.88 -19.46
CA LEU A 17 -2.55 12.47 -18.07
C LEU A 17 -1.21 12.69 -17.35
N SER A 18 -1.06 13.82 -16.66
CA SER A 18 0.08 14.11 -15.78
C SER A 18 -0.43 14.57 -14.42
N THR A 19 0.18 14.06 -13.34
CA THR A 19 -0.15 14.38 -11.94
C THR A 19 0.82 15.36 -11.29
N SER A 20 1.87 15.82 -12.00
CA SER A 20 2.45 17.12 -11.68
C SER A 20 1.36 18.18 -11.90
N ALA A 21 1.18 19.08 -10.93
CA ALA A 21 0.06 20.01 -10.88
C ALA A 21 -0.04 20.85 -12.15
N VAL A 22 -0.86 20.40 -13.10
CA VAL A 22 -1.16 21.15 -14.32
C VAL A 22 -1.78 22.45 -13.86
N SER A 23 -1.17 23.57 -14.23
CA SER A 23 -1.75 24.89 -14.09
C SER A 23 -2.90 25.09 -15.07
N SER A 24 -3.97 24.28 -14.93
CA SER A 24 -5.30 24.86 -14.83
C SER A 24 -5.43 25.53 -13.46
N GLN A 25 -4.55 26.50 -13.20
CA GLN A 25 -4.96 27.64 -12.41
C GLN A 25 -6.16 28.18 -13.20
N ARG A 26 -7.37 27.95 -12.68
CA ARG A 26 -8.40 28.96 -12.85
C ARG A 26 -7.73 30.20 -12.29
N GLU A 27 -7.34 31.13 -13.15
CA GLU A 27 -6.78 32.40 -12.72
C GLU A 27 -7.83 32.96 -11.75
N VAL A 28 -7.47 33.00 -10.47
CA VAL A 28 -8.39 33.47 -9.44
C VAL A 28 -8.64 34.91 -9.79
N ASP A 29 -9.90 35.27 -10.04
CA ASP A 29 -10.23 36.65 -10.34
C ASP A 29 -10.07 37.45 -9.05
N LEU A 30 -8.90 38.06 -8.89
CA LEU A 30 -8.56 38.88 -7.74
C LEU A 30 -9.31 40.22 -7.74
N SER A 31 -10.09 40.53 -8.79
CA SER A 31 -10.99 41.68 -8.81
C SER A 31 -12.34 41.40 -8.12
N ASP A 32 -12.78 40.13 -8.07
CA ASP A 32 -13.95 39.71 -7.28
C ASP A 32 -13.57 39.65 -5.77
N PRO A 33 -14.18 40.50 -4.91
CA PRO A 33 -13.89 40.51 -3.47
C PRO A 33 -14.12 39.17 -2.79
N LYS A 34 -15.08 38.35 -3.25
CA LYS A 34 -15.37 37.03 -2.68
C LYS A 34 -14.27 36.03 -3.03
N GLN A 35 -13.85 35.97 -4.30
CA GLN A 35 -12.73 35.12 -4.72
C GLN A 35 -11.41 35.54 -4.08
N MET A 36 -11.15 36.85 -3.98
CA MET A 36 -9.97 37.36 -3.25
C MET A 36 -9.99 36.91 -1.78
N ALA A 37 -11.10 37.09 -1.06
CA ALA A 37 -11.20 36.67 0.34
C ALA A 37 -10.99 35.15 0.50
N LEU A 38 -11.61 34.34 -0.37
CA LEU A 38 -11.50 32.89 -0.35
C LEU A 38 -10.06 32.41 -0.62
N HIS A 39 -9.38 33.04 -1.59
CA HIS A 39 -7.98 32.73 -1.89
C HIS A 39 -7.04 33.16 -0.75
N LYS A 40 -7.29 34.30 -0.10
CA LYS A 40 -6.51 34.72 1.08
C LYS A 40 -6.70 33.78 2.27
N LEU A 41 -7.88 33.17 2.42
CA LEU A 41 -8.20 32.22 3.49
C LEU A 41 -7.51 30.86 3.30
N TYR A 42 -7.47 30.32 2.07
CA TYR A 42 -6.98 28.96 1.82
C TYR A 42 -5.54 28.85 1.28
N ARG A 43 -4.92 29.95 0.85
CA ARG A 43 -3.53 29.92 0.37
C ARG A 43 -2.57 29.45 1.50
N PRO A 44 -1.50 28.71 1.18
CA PRO A 44 -0.49 28.37 2.17
C PRO A 44 0.32 29.61 2.58
N GLU A 45 0.38 29.89 3.88
CA GLU A 45 1.20 30.99 4.41
C GLU A 45 2.69 30.64 4.50
N ARG A 46 3.54 31.66 4.42
CA ARG A 46 5.00 31.47 4.31
C ARG A 46 5.64 31.25 5.68
N ILE A 47 6.07 30.01 5.94
CA ILE A 47 6.89 29.67 7.10
C ILE A 47 8.37 29.97 6.81
N THR A 48 9.00 30.81 7.63
CA THR A 48 10.43 31.15 7.53
C THR A 48 11.26 30.28 8.48
N PRO A 49 12.35 29.62 8.03
CA PRO A 49 13.19 28.80 8.91
C PRO A 49 14.09 29.64 9.79
N ALA A 50 14.31 29.18 11.04
CA ALA A 50 15.31 29.74 11.94
C ALA A 50 16.76 29.29 11.62
N LYS A 51 16.93 28.09 11.04
CA LYS A 51 18.24 27.52 10.71
C LYS A 51 18.96 28.28 9.60
N ARG A 52 20.28 28.36 9.68
CA ARG A 52 21.18 29.03 8.70
C ARG A 52 22.40 28.15 8.41
N GLY A 53 23.19 28.54 7.40
CA GLY A 53 24.47 27.89 7.08
C GLY A 53 24.36 26.37 6.86
N GLU A 54 25.30 25.62 7.43
CA GLU A 54 25.39 24.17 7.25
C GLU A 54 24.17 23.41 7.80
N GLU A 55 23.57 23.86 8.91
CA GLU A 55 22.37 23.22 9.49
C GLU A 55 21.16 23.28 8.55
N LEU A 56 21.05 24.36 7.78
CA LEU A 56 20.03 24.48 6.75
C LEU A 56 20.31 23.52 5.59
N LEU A 57 21.57 23.37 5.18
CA LEU A 57 21.96 22.43 4.12
C LEU A 57 21.73 20.96 4.53
N LYS A 58 21.89 20.62 5.81
CA LYS A 58 21.57 19.33 6.43
C LYS A 58 20.07 19.06 6.64
N THR A 59 19.19 20.05 6.42
CA THR A 59 17.74 19.90 6.61
C THR A 59 17.03 19.75 5.25
N PRO A 60 16.67 18.53 4.78
CA PRO A 60 16.20 18.29 3.40
C PRO A 60 14.93 19.03 2.99
N ARG A 61 14.13 19.51 3.94
CA ARG A 61 12.88 20.26 3.69
C ARG A 61 13.09 21.70 3.26
N LEU A 62 14.27 22.28 3.54
CA LEU A 62 14.50 23.72 3.43
C LEU A 62 15.03 24.14 2.06
N ASN A 63 14.50 25.27 1.56
CA ASN A 63 14.98 25.88 0.32
C ASN A 63 16.35 26.54 0.54
N LYS A 64 17.28 26.30 -0.39
CA LYS A 64 18.65 26.80 -0.35
C LYS A 64 18.70 28.19 -1.01
N ARG A 65 18.98 29.26 -0.24
CA ARG A 65 19.09 30.66 -0.71
C ARG A 65 20.32 31.35 -0.11
N GLN A 66 21.04 32.16 -0.90
CA GLN A 66 22.31 32.80 -0.50
C GLN A 66 22.22 33.57 0.83
N TYR A 67 21.19 34.41 1.02
CA TYR A 67 20.94 35.19 2.24
C TYR A 67 20.88 34.36 3.54
N LEU A 68 20.68 33.04 3.45
CA LEU A 68 20.62 32.14 4.59
C LEU A 68 22.01 31.69 5.08
N GLY A 69 23.09 32.32 4.60
CA GLY A 69 24.46 32.08 5.05
C GLY A 69 25.10 30.84 4.43
N ILE A 70 24.67 30.44 3.22
CA ILE A 70 25.17 29.24 2.51
C ILE A 70 26.19 29.55 1.40
N HIS A 71 26.55 30.83 1.21
CA HIS A 71 27.57 31.21 0.24
C HIS A 71 28.93 30.65 0.67
N GLY A 72 29.73 30.15 -0.28
CA GLY A 72 30.97 29.42 -0.01
C GLY A 72 30.79 27.93 0.38
N LEU A 73 29.60 27.51 0.85
CA LEU A 73 29.33 26.10 1.23
C LEU A 73 28.85 25.22 0.06
N LEU A 74 28.66 25.80 -1.13
CA LEU A 74 28.18 25.11 -2.33
C LEU A 74 29.02 25.50 -3.56
N PRO A 75 29.15 24.62 -4.57
CA PRO A 75 29.80 24.97 -5.84
C PRO A 75 29.18 26.23 -6.49
N PRO A 76 29.95 27.03 -7.23
CA PRO A 76 29.52 28.33 -7.76
C PRO A 76 28.53 28.26 -8.95
N ALA A 77 27.86 27.12 -9.14
CA ALA A 77 26.91 26.88 -10.23
C ALA A 77 25.46 26.94 -9.74
N PHE A 78 24.67 27.85 -10.31
CA PHE A 78 23.23 27.94 -10.07
C PHE A 78 22.49 27.00 -11.02
N MET A 79 21.48 26.28 -10.51
CA MET A 79 20.69 25.33 -11.30
C MET A 79 19.20 25.48 -10.99
N THR A 80 18.36 25.43 -12.03
CA THR A 80 16.90 25.33 -11.87
C THR A 80 16.50 23.98 -11.28
N GLU A 81 15.29 23.87 -10.73
CA GLU A 81 14.76 22.58 -10.24
C GLU A 81 14.74 21.52 -11.35
N GLU A 82 14.39 21.91 -12.58
CA GLU A 82 14.35 21.03 -13.75
C GLU A 82 15.74 20.52 -14.15
N GLN A 83 16.77 21.38 -14.13
CA GLN A 83 18.15 20.97 -14.35
C GLN A 83 18.64 20.00 -13.26
N GLN A 84 18.22 20.21 -12.01
CA GLN A 84 18.52 19.28 -10.92
C GLN A 84 17.81 17.94 -11.10
N ALA A 85 16.54 17.94 -11.51
CA ALA A 85 15.75 16.74 -11.79
C ALA A 85 16.35 15.95 -12.96
N TYR A 86 16.74 16.63 -14.04
CA TYR A 86 17.43 16.03 -15.18
C TYR A 86 18.76 15.36 -14.76
N ARG A 87 19.58 16.03 -13.95
CA ARG A 87 20.84 15.46 -13.41
C ARG A 87 20.58 14.22 -12.55
N VAL A 88 19.51 14.20 -11.77
CA VAL A 88 19.11 13.02 -10.96
C VAL A 88 18.70 11.87 -11.88
N MET A 89 17.79 12.09 -12.84
CA MET A 89 17.31 11.06 -13.76
C MET A 89 18.42 10.50 -14.65
N ALA A 90 19.28 11.36 -15.19
CA ALA A 90 20.44 10.97 -15.99
C ALA A 90 21.46 10.11 -15.21
N LYS A 91 21.49 10.23 -13.87
CA LYS A 91 22.27 9.33 -13.01
C LYS A 91 21.50 8.04 -12.66
N LEU A 92 20.20 8.13 -12.34
CA LEU A 92 19.37 6.96 -12.02
C LEU A 92 19.33 5.93 -13.16
N ARG A 93 19.15 6.40 -14.40
CA ARG A 93 19.13 5.52 -15.59
C ARG A 93 20.48 4.89 -15.95
N LYS A 94 21.57 5.33 -15.31
CA LYS A 94 22.92 4.74 -15.43
C LYS A 94 23.29 3.79 -14.29
N GLN A 95 22.42 3.61 -13.29
CA GLN A 95 22.66 2.64 -12.22
C GLN A 95 22.55 1.20 -12.75
N PRO A 96 23.37 0.26 -12.25
CA PRO A 96 23.45 -1.09 -12.80
C PRO A 96 22.18 -1.91 -12.56
N ASP A 97 21.51 -1.68 -11.43
CA ASP A 97 20.32 -2.42 -11.00
C ASP A 97 19.34 -1.50 -10.25
N ASP A 98 18.13 -2.02 -9.99
CA ASP A 98 17.05 -1.27 -9.34
C ASP A 98 17.30 -1.03 -7.84
N LEU A 99 18.11 -1.86 -7.18
CA LEU A 99 18.49 -1.66 -5.78
C LEU A 99 19.44 -0.45 -5.66
N ALA A 100 20.39 -0.30 -6.59
CA ALA A 100 21.24 0.88 -6.69
C ALA A 100 20.42 2.15 -7.00
N LYS A 101 19.36 2.05 -7.81
CA LYS A 101 18.38 3.15 -8.00
C LYS A 101 17.64 3.49 -6.71
N TYR A 102 17.15 2.49 -5.97
CA TYR A 102 16.51 2.68 -4.66
C TYR A 102 17.46 3.40 -3.69
N ILE A 103 18.70 2.91 -3.56
CA ILE A 103 19.76 3.48 -2.71
C ILE A 103 20.10 4.95 -3.10
N GLN A 104 19.98 5.31 -4.38
CA GLN A 104 20.15 6.69 -4.83
C GLN A 104 18.94 7.57 -4.52
N LEU A 105 17.71 7.06 -4.69
CA LEU A 105 16.46 7.77 -4.39
C LEU A 105 16.31 8.00 -2.88
N ASP A 106 16.63 6.99 -2.08
CA ASP A 106 16.67 7.05 -0.62
C ASP A 106 17.60 8.17 -0.11
N ALA A 107 18.82 8.26 -0.66
CA ALA A 107 19.75 9.34 -0.36
C ALA A 107 19.39 10.70 -1.00
N LEU A 108 18.48 10.74 -1.97
CA LEU A 108 17.96 11.99 -2.52
C LEU A 108 16.90 12.60 -1.59
N GLN A 109 16.01 11.77 -1.06
CA GLN A 109 15.00 12.14 -0.06
C GLN A 109 15.64 12.85 1.15
N ASP A 110 16.74 12.28 1.65
CA ASP A 110 17.48 12.81 2.82
C ASP A 110 18.28 14.08 2.55
N ARG A 111 18.55 14.39 1.27
CA ARG A 111 19.35 15.57 0.87
C ARG A 111 18.49 16.75 0.44
N THR A 112 17.39 16.50 -0.24
CA THR A 112 16.45 17.51 -0.76
C THR A 112 15.08 16.87 -1.00
N GLU A 113 14.19 16.96 0.00
CA GLU A 113 12.86 16.33 0.02
C GLU A 113 11.98 16.78 -1.18
N LYS A 114 12.02 18.08 -1.51
CA LYS A 114 11.27 18.63 -2.66
C LYS A 114 11.71 18.05 -4.00
N LEU A 115 13.03 17.95 -4.23
CA LEU A 115 13.58 17.43 -5.47
C LEU A 115 13.31 15.92 -5.61
N PHE A 116 13.31 15.18 -4.50
CA PHE A 116 12.86 13.79 -4.48
C PHE A 116 11.42 13.66 -5.00
N TYR A 117 10.48 14.41 -4.41
CA TYR A 117 9.08 14.35 -4.84
C TYR A 117 8.87 14.89 -6.26
N ARG A 118 9.56 15.96 -6.67
CA ARG A 118 9.51 16.46 -8.05
C ARG A 118 9.91 15.38 -9.06
N VAL A 119 11.05 14.72 -8.83
CA VAL A 119 11.55 13.64 -9.71
C VAL A 119 10.59 12.45 -9.72
N LEU A 120 10.05 12.07 -8.56
CA LEU A 120 9.10 10.96 -8.41
C LEU A 120 7.77 11.23 -9.12
N CYS A 121 7.18 12.42 -8.96
CA CYS A 121 5.91 12.78 -9.60
C CYS A 121 6.05 12.90 -11.12
N ASP A 122 7.12 13.54 -11.63
CA ASP A 122 7.36 13.69 -13.07
C ASP A 122 7.61 12.35 -13.78
N ASN A 123 8.05 11.30 -13.06
CA ASN A 123 8.45 10.01 -13.64
C ASN A 123 7.76 8.83 -12.94
N ILE A 124 6.53 9.02 -12.44
CA ILE A 124 5.89 8.09 -11.49
C ILE A 124 5.80 6.64 -12.00
N LYS A 125 5.54 6.43 -13.30
CA LYS A 125 5.46 5.09 -13.90
C LYS A 125 6.81 4.36 -13.93
N GLU A 126 7.92 5.08 -14.04
CA GLU A 126 9.29 4.52 -14.04
C GLU A 126 9.82 4.30 -12.62
N LEU A 127 9.47 5.19 -11.67
CA LEU A 127 10.08 5.22 -10.34
C LEU A 127 9.22 4.59 -9.23
N MET A 128 7.89 4.48 -9.38
CA MET A 128 7.04 3.79 -8.41
C MET A 128 7.47 2.34 -8.14
N PRO A 129 7.87 1.52 -9.15
CA PRO A 129 8.38 0.16 -8.90
C PRO A 129 9.72 0.11 -8.15
N ILE A 130 10.46 1.22 -8.15
CA ILE A 130 11.73 1.37 -7.44
C ILE A 130 11.49 1.78 -5.99
N VAL A 131 10.66 2.80 -5.76
CA VAL A 131 10.38 3.37 -4.42
C VAL A 131 9.49 2.44 -3.58
N TYR A 132 8.62 1.67 -4.23
CA TYR A 132 7.75 0.69 -3.58
C TYR A 132 7.92 -0.70 -4.23
N THR A 133 6.83 -1.41 -4.51
CA THR A 133 6.87 -2.79 -4.99
C THR A 133 7.29 -2.90 -6.46
N PRO A 134 8.22 -3.82 -6.81
CA PRO A 134 8.79 -4.88 -5.98
C PRO A 134 10.09 -4.51 -5.23
N THR A 135 10.83 -3.49 -5.66
CA THR A 135 12.23 -3.26 -5.25
C THR A 135 12.39 -2.97 -3.76
N VAL A 136 11.42 -2.32 -3.12
CA VAL A 136 11.43 -2.07 -1.67
C VAL A 136 11.54 -3.37 -0.86
N GLY A 137 10.98 -4.49 -1.33
CA GLY A 137 11.07 -5.77 -0.64
C GLY A 137 12.49 -6.34 -0.62
N LEU A 138 13.20 -6.23 -1.75
CA LEU A 138 14.62 -6.58 -1.85
C LEU A 138 15.51 -5.64 -1.01
N ALA A 139 15.17 -4.35 -0.99
CA ALA A 139 15.85 -3.38 -0.12
C ALA A 139 15.63 -3.68 1.36
N CYS A 140 14.43 -4.14 1.76
CA CYS A 140 14.16 -4.66 3.09
C CYS A 140 15.01 -5.91 3.38
N GLN A 141 15.06 -6.91 2.51
CA GLN A 141 15.91 -8.09 2.75
C GLN A 141 17.39 -7.75 2.98
N LYS A 142 17.91 -6.71 2.31
CA LYS A 142 19.29 -6.22 2.45
C LYS A 142 19.45 -5.03 3.41
N PHE A 143 18.42 -4.70 4.21
CA PHE A 143 18.34 -3.44 4.94
C PHE A 143 19.45 -3.24 5.98
N GLY A 144 19.90 -4.29 6.66
CA GLY A 144 21.01 -4.21 7.62
C GLY A 144 22.31 -3.69 7.00
N PHE A 145 22.55 -4.00 5.73
CA PHE A 145 23.69 -3.49 4.95
C PHE A 145 23.43 -2.11 4.34
N ILE A 146 22.17 -1.74 4.11
CA ILE A 146 21.75 -0.49 3.43
C ILE A 146 21.48 0.65 4.44
N TYR A 147 21.39 0.36 5.75
CA TYR A 147 21.04 1.32 6.78
C TYR A 147 21.91 2.60 6.76
N ARG A 148 21.25 3.76 6.75
CA ARG A 148 21.90 5.08 6.61
C ARG A 148 21.35 6.11 7.58
N SER A 149 20.05 6.38 7.51
CA SER A 149 19.39 7.47 8.22
C SER A 149 18.11 6.98 8.94
N PRO A 150 17.77 7.57 10.09
CA PRO A 150 16.53 7.23 10.80
C PRO A 150 15.33 7.89 10.12
N LYS A 151 14.61 7.14 9.28
CA LYS A 151 13.42 7.61 8.52
C LYS A 151 12.08 7.31 9.20
N GLY A 152 12.11 6.67 10.35
CA GLY A 152 10.95 6.32 11.16
C GLY A 152 11.36 5.98 12.58
N LEU A 153 10.38 5.64 13.42
CA LEU A 153 10.65 5.22 14.80
C LEU A 153 10.47 3.71 14.97
N TYR A 154 11.20 3.16 15.93
CA TYR A 154 11.11 1.77 16.35
C TYR A 154 10.58 1.72 17.78
N VAL A 155 9.35 1.24 17.97
CA VAL A 155 8.74 0.97 19.28
C VAL A 155 8.89 -0.52 19.55
N THR A 156 9.38 -0.94 20.71
CA THR A 156 9.64 -2.37 20.98
C THR A 156 8.79 -2.92 22.12
N ILE A 157 8.73 -4.25 22.23
CA ILE A 157 8.09 -4.89 23.39
C ILE A 157 8.77 -4.55 24.74
N ASN A 158 10.03 -4.12 24.76
CA ASN A 158 10.66 -3.60 25.98
C ASN A 158 10.12 -2.21 26.39
N ASP A 159 9.41 -1.55 25.47
CA ASP A 159 8.81 -0.23 25.60
C ASP A 159 7.31 -0.31 25.88
N ASN A 160 6.81 -1.47 26.35
CA ASN A 160 5.39 -1.77 26.55
C ASN A 160 4.73 -1.00 27.72
N SER A 161 4.68 0.33 27.59
CA SER A 161 3.89 1.23 28.42
C SER A 161 3.61 2.52 27.64
N ILE A 162 2.44 3.13 27.86
CA ILE A 162 2.02 4.36 27.17
C ILE A 162 3.10 5.45 27.29
N SER A 163 3.70 5.60 28.47
CA SER A 163 4.72 6.62 28.73
C SER A 163 6.01 6.40 27.94
N LYS A 164 6.53 5.16 27.86
CA LYS A 164 7.76 4.88 27.07
C LYS A 164 7.52 5.11 25.59
N ILE A 165 6.40 4.63 25.04
CA ILE A 165 6.02 4.87 23.65
C ILE A 165 5.87 6.38 23.39
N TYR A 166 5.20 7.12 24.28
CA TYR A 166 5.05 8.56 24.16
C TYR A 166 6.40 9.30 24.14
N GLN A 167 7.40 8.87 24.92
CA GLN A 167 8.76 9.43 24.85
C GLN A 167 9.43 9.13 23.50
N ILE A 168 9.31 7.90 22.98
CA ILE A 168 9.80 7.55 21.63
C ILE A 168 9.15 8.42 20.55
N LEU A 169 7.83 8.63 20.62
CA LEU A 169 7.09 9.52 19.71
C LEU A 169 7.46 11.01 19.90
N SER A 170 7.95 11.40 21.07
CA SER A 170 8.40 12.77 21.37
C SER A 170 9.77 13.09 20.79
N ASN A 171 10.59 12.08 20.50
CA ASN A 171 11.87 12.23 19.80
C ASN A 171 11.70 12.54 18.29
N TRP A 172 10.49 12.39 17.73
CA TRP A 172 10.25 12.77 16.34
C TRP A 172 10.22 14.30 16.18
N PRO A 173 10.94 14.87 15.19
CA PRO A 173 11.06 16.33 15.06
C PRO A 173 9.78 17.04 14.61
N SER A 174 8.82 16.35 13.99
CA SER A 174 7.52 16.94 13.63
C SER A 174 6.52 16.80 14.77
N ARG A 175 5.80 17.89 15.08
CA ARG A 175 4.75 17.91 16.12
C ARG A 175 3.35 17.68 15.54
N ASP A 176 3.10 18.16 14.33
CA ASP A 176 1.84 18.00 13.60
C ASP A 176 1.95 16.76 12.71
N VAL A 177 1.67 15.58 13.29
CA VAL A 177 1.61 14.30 12.59
C VAL A 177 0.15 13.92 12.48
N ARG A 178 -0.31 13.59 11.27
CA ARG A 178 -1.71 13.26 10.98
C ARG A 178 -1.87 11.90 10.32
N ALA A 179 -0.81 11.34 9.74
CA ALA A 179 -0.81 10.00 9.16
C ALA A 179 0.41 9.19 9.61
N ILE A 180 0.13 8.00 10.11
CA ILE A 180 1.07 6.99 10.54
C ILE A 180 0.85 5.76 9.66
N VAL A 181 1.91 5.23 9.06
CA VAL A 181 1.90 3.86 8.52
C VAL A 181 2.73 3.00 9.46
N VAL A 182 2.16 1.87 9.88
CA VAL A 182 2.77 0.97 10.84
C VAL A 182 2.77 -0.47 10.34
N THR A 183 3.86 -1.18 10.62
CA THR A 183 3.99 -2.63 10.41
C THR A 183 4.68 -3.27 11.60
N ASP A 184 4.39 -4.55 11.86
CA ASP A 184 5.23 -5.40 12.71
C ASP A 184 6.29 -6.18 11.91
N GLY A 185 6.29 -6.09 10.57
CA GLY A 185 7.25 -6.70 9.66
C GLY A 185 7.11 -8.21 9.49
N GLU A 186 5.96 -8.79 9.82
CA GLU A 186 5.74 -10.25 9.79
C GLU A 186 5.50 -10.84 8.41
N ARG A 187 4.78 -10.10 7.56
CA ARG A 187 4.36 -10.58 6.25
C ARG A 187 4.67 -9.51 5.23
N ILE A 188 5.96 -9.22 5.04
CA ILE A 188 6.40 -8.26 4.03
C ILE A 188 6.08 -8.82 2.64
N LEU A 189 4.98 -8.37 2.04
CA LEU A 189 4.54 -8.73 0.70
C LEU A 189 4.51 -10.27 0.48
N GLY A 190 5.31 -10.78 -0.46
CA GLY A 190 5.54 -12.20 -0.71
C GLY A 190 6.84 -12.76 -0.10
N LEU A 191 7.58 -11.97 0.68
CA LEU A 191 8.91 -12.30 1.23
C LEU A 191 8.86 -12.84 2.67
N GLY A 192 7.76 -12.62 3.39
CA GLY A 192 7.57 -13.13 4.76
C GLY A 192 8.16 -12.24 5.86
N ASP A 193 8.66 -12.86 6.93
CA ASP A 193 9.10 -12.16 8.14
C ASP A 193 10.51 -11.57 7.98
N LEU A 194 10.58 -10.26 7.72
CA LEU A 194 11.84 -9.49 7.70
C LEU A 194 12.09 -8.74 9.03
N GLY A 195 11.15 -8.79 9.98
CA GLY A 195 11.32 -8.16 11.29
C GLY A 195 11.59 -6.65 11.19
N THR A 196 12.65 -6.20 11.86
CA THR A 196 13.04 -4.77 11.90
C THR A 196 13.47 -4.23 10.53
N TYR A 197 13.88 -5.10 9.60
CA TYR A 197 14.23 -4.69 8.24
C TYR A 197 13.02 -4.26 7.41
N GLY A 198 11.79 -4.56 7.84
CA GLY A 198 10.55 -4.17 7.15
C GLY A 198 10.27 -2.67 7.08
N ILE A 199 11.10 -1.79 7.65
CA ILE A 199 10.80 -0.34 7.75
C ILE A 199 10.76 0.37 6.41
N GLY A 200 11.40 -0.20 5.38
CA GLY A 200 11.28 0.29 4.00
C GLY A 200 9.83 0.33 3.51
N ILE A 201 8.96 -0.54 4.03
CA ILE A 201 7.55 -0.60 3.64
C ILE A 201 6.77 0.65 4.12
N PRO A 202 6.65 0.98 5.43
CA PRO A 202 6.06 2.24 5.85
C PRO A 202 6.68 3.49 5.21
N VAL A 203 8.02 3.53 5.05
CA VAL A 203 8.72 4.66 4.43
C VAL A 203 8.31 4.83 2.95
N GLY A 204 8.30 3.74 2.18
CA GLY A 204 7.87 3.74 0.79
C GLY A 204 6.38 4.06 0.63
N LYS A 205 5.51 3.52 1.49
CA LYS A 205 4.07 3.82 1.50
C LYS A 205 3.82 5.31 1.72
N LEU A 206 4.53 5.92 2.67
CA LEU A 206 4.40 7.36 2.93
C LEU A 206 4.99 8.23 1.83
N ALA A 207 6.04 7.77 1.13
CA ALA A 207 6.50 8.45 -0.08
C ALA A 207 5.41 8.47 -1.16
N LEU A 208 4.64 7.39 -1.31
CA LEU A 208 3.48 7.34 -2.23
C LEU A 208 2.32 8.23 -1.75
N TYR A 209 2.04 8.31 -0.45
CA TYR A 209 1.04 9.25 0.11
C TYR A 209 1.32 10.71 -0.31
N VAL A 210 2.58 11.14 -0.20
CA VAL A 210 2.99 12.49 -0.58
C VAL A 210 2.97 12.68 -2.10
N ALA A 211 3.50 11.71 -2.87
CA ALA A 211 3.63 11.82 -4.32
C ALA A 211 2.30 11.67 -5.09
N LEU A 212 1.39 10.81 -4.64
CA LEU A 212 0.14 10.48 -5.34
C LEU A 212 -1.06 11.26 -4.79
N ALA A 213 -1.17 11.42 -3.47
CA ALA A 213 -2.31 12.06 -2.82
C ALA A 213 -2.02 13.50 -2.34
N GLY A 214 -0.79 14.01 -2.54
CA GLY A 214 -0.42 15.38 -2.16
C GLY A 214 -0.38 15.63 -0.65
N VAL A 215 -0.33 14.58 0.17
CA VAL A 215 -0.24 14.69 1.63
C VAL A 215 1.04 15.42 2.01
N GLN A 216 0.99 16.32 2.99
CA GLN A 216 2.19 17.08 3.37
C GLN A 216 3.24 16.16 4.02
N PRO A 217 4.51 16.14 3.55
CA PRO A 217 5.54 15.29 4.14
C PRO A 217 5.88 15.66 5.59
N ALA A 218 5.50 16.85 6.06
CA ALA A 218 5.59 17.22 7.47
C ALA A 218 4.61 16.46 8.37
N CYS A 219 3.47 16.03 7.83
CA CYS A 219 2.35 15.41 8.54
C CYS A 219 2.40 13.87 8.57
N VAL A 220 3.43 13.25 8.00
CA VAL A 220 3.55 11.78 7.89
C VAL A 220 4.69 11.22 8.76
N VAL A 221 4.49 10.04 9.35
CA VAL A 221 5.51 9.30 10.11
C VAL A 221 5.46 7.79 9.86
N ALA A 222 6.59 7.22 9.47
CA ALA A 222 6.78 5.77 9.40
C ALA A 222 7.07 5.23 10.82
N LEU A 223 6.28 4.26 11.28
CA LEU A 223 6.49 3.59 12.56
C LEU A 223 6.67 2.08 12.35
N ILE A 224 7.54 1.45 13.15
CA ILE A 224 7.55 0.00 13.35
C ILE A 224 7.21 -0.32 14.80
N ILE A 225 6.32 -1.30 14.98
CA ILE A 225 6.10 -1.96 16.27
C ILE A 225 6.84 -3.30 16.27
N LYS A 226 7.98 -3.33 16.96
CA LYS A 226 8.94 -4.43 17.03
C LYS A 226 8.50 -5.46 18.09
N LEU A 227 7.75 -6.46 17.64
CA LEU A 227 7.23 -7.58 18.44
C LEU A 227 7.90 -8.91 18.09
N LYS A 228 8.61 -9.54 19.05
CA LYS A 228 9.47 -10.72 18.84
C LYS A 228 9.61 -11.82 19.99
N PHE A 229 8.73 -12.86 20.09
CA PHE A 229 8.90 -14.36 20.27
C PHE A 229 7.69 -15.26 19.74
N VAL A 230 7.80 -16.03 18.62
CA VAL A 230 6.72 -16.81 17.87
C VAL A 230 6.85 -18.31 18.15
N LEU A 231 5.70 -19.01 18.17
CA LEU A 231 5.64 -20.45 17.93
C LEU A 231 4.42 -20.84 17.09
N HIS A 232 4.65 -21.57 16.00
CA HIS A 232 3.97 -22.86 15.79
C HIS A 232 4.86 -23.77 14.94
N SER A 233 4.92 -25.04 15.32
CA SER A 233 5.50 -26.11 14.51
C SER A 233 4.42 -26.63 13.57
N TYR A 234 4.70 -26.73 12.27
CA TYR A 234 4.40 -27.87 11.39
C TYR A 234 4.98 -27.54 9.99
N ILE A 235 5.91 -28.39 9.55
CA ILE A 235 6.31 -28.78 8.18
C ILE A 235 5.32 -28.24 7.10
N THR A 236 5.63 -27.51 6.02
CA THR A 236 6.84 -27.19 5.20
C THR A 236 6.54 -25.82 4.52
N TYR A 237 7.44 -24.89 4.22
CA TYR A 237 8.73 -24.98 3.53
C TYR A 237 9.78 -24.04 4.19
N ALA A 238 11.03 -24.48 4.28
CA ALA A 238 12.12 -23.72 4.89
C ALA A 238 12.77 -22.73 3.91
N PHE A 239 12.95 -21.46 4.32
CA PHE A 239 14.14 -20.68 3.94
C PHE A 239 14.43 -19.42 4.81
N CYS A 240 13.42 -18.66 5.25
CA CYS A 240 13.66 -17.26 5.68
C CYS A 240 13.96 -16.98 7.17
N PHE A 241 13.72 -17.89 8.12
CA PHE A 241 13.64 -17.48 9.55
C PHE A 241 14.94 -17.58 10.36
N GLN A 242 15.71 -18.67 10.25
CA GLN A 242 16.96 -18.83 11.02
C GLN A 242 18.09 -17.91 10.53
N GLY A 243 18.09 -17.57 9.23
CA GLY A 243 19.09 -16.67 8.64
C GLY A 243 19.19 -15.32 9.35
N LEU A 244 18.06 -14.63 9.57
CA LEU A 244 18.04 -13.30 10.19
C LEU A 244 18.39 -13.28 11.70
N LEU A 245 18.19 -14.39 12.42
CA LEU A 245 18.61 -14.46 13.84
C LEU A 245 20.13 -14.69 13.97
N ASN A 246 20.69 -15.44 13.02
CA ASN A 246 22.11 -15.76 12.95
C ASN A 246 22.93 -14.68 12.22
N ASP A 247 22.29 -13.82 11.42
CA ASP A 247 22.91 -12.69 10.71
C ASP A 247 23.61 -11.74 11.71
N PRO A 248 24.94 -11.56 11.65
CA PRO A 248 25.65 -10.63 12.52
C PRO A 248 25.21 -9.18 12.29
N PHE A 249 24.71 -8.82 11.10
CA PHE A 249 24.26 -7.47 10.77
C PHE A 249 22.80 -7.18 11.17
N TYR A 250 22.06 -8.15 11.71
CA TYR A 250 20.68 -7.93 12.12
C TYR A 250 20.57 -6.94 13.29
N THR A 251 19.95 -5.80 12.98
CA THR A 251 19.70 -4.65 13.88
C THR A 251 18.42 -4.80 14.72
N GLY A 252 17.68 -5.90 14.53
CA GLY A 252 16.47 -6.21 15.28
C GLY A 252 16.72 -6.85 16.64
N LEU A 253 15.63 -7.27 17.30
CA LEU A 253 15.67 -8.02 18.56
C LEU A 253 15.98 -9.48 18.20
N ARG A 254 17.08 -10.04 18.71
CA ARG A 254 17.52 -11.43 18.44
C ARG A 254 16.72 -12.46 19.25
N ARG A 255 15.42 -12.53 18.96
CA ARG A 255 14.42 -13.50 19.46
C ARG A 255 13.35 -13.74 18.38
N LYS A 256 12.48 -14.75 18.52
CA LYS A 256 11.38 -15.12 17.56
C LYS A 256 10.28 -14.02 17.46
N ARG A 257 9.02 -14.15 16.94
CA ARG A 257 7.77 -13.25 16.89
C ARG A 257 6.65 -13.00 18.00
N VAL A 258 6.48 -11.89 18.77
CA VAL A 258 5.68 -11.95 20.07
C VAL A 258 4.19 -12.27 19.84
N ARG A 259 3.53 -12.95 20.79
CA ARG A 259 2.11 -13.38 20.74
C ARG A 259 1.34 -13.25 22.06
N GLY A 260 0.01 -13.31 21.95
CA GLY A 260 -0.92 -13.31 23.08
C GLY A 260 -1.10 -11.95 23.73
N ALA A 261 -1.53 -11.94 24.99
CA ALA A 261 -1.89 -10.73 25.73
C ALA A 261 -0.78 -9.67 25.78
N GLU A 262 0.51 -10.07 25.77
CA GLU A 262 1.64 -9.15 25.77
C GLU A 262 1.76 -8.34 24.47
N TYR A 263 1.49 -8.97 23.31
CA TYR A 263 1.40 -8.33 22.00
C TYR A 263 0.25 -7.33 21.97
N ASP A 264 -0.92 -7.77 22.42
CA ASP A 264 -2.16 -7.01 22.39
C ASP A 264 -2.10 -5.78 23.30
N LEU A 265 -1.45 -5.92 24.46
CA LEU A 265 -1.18 -4.82 25.37
C LEU A 265 -0.21 -3.79 24.75
N LEU A 266 0.82 -4.23 24.00
CA LEU A 266 1.69 -3.28 23.29
C LEU A 266 0.93 -2.51 22.21
N MET A 267 0.08 -3.19 21.44
CA MET A 267 -0.77 -2.55 20.44
C MET A 267 -1.73 -1.55 21.10
N ASP A 268 -2.38 -1.89 22.22
CA ASP A 268 -3.26 -0.99 22.96
C ASP A 268 -2.51 0.22 23.52
N HIS A 269 -1.31 0.01 24.07
CA HIS A 269 -0.44 1.09 24.53
C HIS A 269 0.03 1.99 23.38
N PHE A 270 0.32 1.42 22.21
CA PHE A 270 0.71 2.16 21.01
C PHE A 270 -0.42 3.04 20.49
N MET A 271 -1.63 2.50 20.32
CA MET A 271 -2.79 3.26 19.84
C MET A 271 -3.14 4.42 20.80
N LYS A 272 -3.07 4.17 22.11
CA LYS A 272 -3.25 5.19 23.15
C LYS A 272 -2.13 6.24 23.15
N ALA A 273 -0.86 5.84 22.97
CA ALA A 273 0.27 6.77 22.94
C ALA A 273 0.26 7.66 21.69
N CYS A 274 -0.06 7.11 20.52
CA CYS A 274 -0.15 7.87 19.26
C CYS A 274 -1.26 8.93 19.35
N THR A 275 -2.48 8.53 19.73
CA THR A 275 -3.60 9.48 19.87
C THR A 275 -3.39 10.50 20.99
N LYS A 276 -2.72 10.13 22.09
CA LYS A 276 -2.32 11.07 23.15
C LYS A 276 -1.27 12.09 22.66
N ARG A 277 -0.38 11.72 21.73
CA ARG A 277 0.71 12.58 21.24
C ARG A 277 0.30 13.52 20.12
N PHE A 278 -0.55 13.04 19.21
CA PHE A 278 -0.84 13.69 17.93
C PHE A 278 -2.32 14.06 17.73
N GLY A 279 -3.22 13.57 18.60
CA GLY A 279 -4.68 13.82 18.52
C GLY A 279 -5.46 12.59 18.10
N ARG A 280 -6.78 12.57 18.38
CA ARG A 280 -7.64 11.40 18.10
C ARG A 280 -7.83 11.15 16.61
N ASP A 281 -7.78 12.21 15.80
CA ASP A 281 -7.96 12.19 14.34
C ASP A 281 -6.71 11.73 13.57
N THR A 282 -5.67 11.27 14.27
CA THR A 282 -4.46 10.73 13.65
C THR A 282 -4.80 9.42 12.93
N LEU A 283 -4.65 9.42 11.60
CA LEU A 283 -4.77 8.23 10.77
C LEU A 283 -3.64 7.25 11.10
N ILE A 284 -3.98 6.01 11.44
CA ILE A 284 -3.03 4.91 11.70
C ILE A 284 -3.36 3.77 10.74
N GLN A 285 -2.57 3.64 9.68
CA GLN A 285 -2.68 2.57 8.69
C GLN A 285 -1.84 1.36 9.10
N PHE A 286 -2.46 0.18 9.13
CA PHE A 286 -1.77 -1.10 9.29
C PHE A 286 -1.33 -1.65 7.92
N GLU A 287 -0.08 -2.11 7.80
CA GLU A 287 0.52 -2.62 6.56
C GLU A 287 1.36 -3.88 6.84
N ASP A 288 1.32 -4.89 5.95
CA ASP A 288 2.20 -6.09 5.97
C ASP A 288 2.17 -6.91 7.29
N PHE A 289 1.06 -6.85 8.02
CA PHE A 289 0.77 -7.74 9.16
C PHE A 289 0.37 -9.14 8.66
N ALA A 290 0.67 -10.19 9.44
CA ALA A 290 0.13 -11.51 9.15
C ALA A 290 -1.40 -11.55 9.23
N ASN A 291 -2.03 -12.32 8.32
CA ASN A 291 -3.49 -12.33 8.08
C ASN A 291 -4.33 -12.40 9.37
N GLN A 292 -3.96 -13.25 10.33
CA GLN A 292 -4.67 -13.42 11.60
C GLN A 292 -4.63 -12.15 12.47
N ASN A 293 -3.49 -11.47 12.53
CA ASN A 293 -3.36 -10.20 13.25
C ASN A 293 -4.00 -9.04 12.47
N ALA A 294 -3.83 -8.98 11.15
CA ALA A 294 -4.35 -7.90 10.32
C ALA A 294 -5.87 -7.70 10.50
N TYR A 295 -6.65 -8.78 10.40
CA TYR A 295 -8.10 -8.72 10.64
C TYR A 295 -8.46 -8.42 12.08
N ARG A 296 -7.83 -9.11 13.04
CA ARG A 296 -8.13 -8.99 14.47
C ARG A 296 -7.85 -7.58 15.01
N LEU A 297 -6.75 -6.95 14.58
CA LEU A 297 -6.39 -5.58 14.94
C LEU A 297 -7.32 -4.58 14.25
N LEU A 298 -7.66 -4.80 12.98
CA LEU A 298 -8.63 -3.97 12.26
C LEU A 298 -10.00 -4.01 12.96
N ASP A 299 -10.53 -5.19 13.26
CA ASP A 299 -11.82 -5.33 13.95
C ASP A 299 -11.82 -4.70 15.35
N LYS A 300 -10.71 -4.82 16.09
CA LYS A 300 -10.56 -4.23 17.43
C LYS A 300 -10.55 -2.70 17.40
N TYR A 301 -9.88 -2.08 16.42
CA TYR A 301 -9.62 -0.63 16.45
C TYR A 301 -10.49 0.22 15.52
N LYS A 302 -11.11 -0.34 14.47
CA LYS A 302 -11.87 0.41 13.44
C LYS A 302 -13.00 1.30 13.95
N ASN A 303 -13.59 0.96 15.10
CA ASN A 303 -14.70 1.70 15.70
C ASN A 303 -14.25 2.72 16.76
N GLU A 304 -12.98 2.68 17.18
CA GLU A 304 -12.44 3.54 18.25
C GLU A 304 -11.42 4.58 17.74
N TYR A 305 -10.70 4.26 16.65
CA TYR A 305 -9.57 5.02 16.13
C TYR A 305 -9.73 5.25 14.63
N CYS A 306 -9.11 6.32 14.10
CA CYS A 306 -8.98 6.50 12.65
C CYS A 306 -7.97 5.49 12.10
N VAL A 307 -8.42 4.26 11.81
CA VAL A 307 -7.58 3.17 11.28
C VAL A 307 -8.15 2.55 10.02
N PHE A 308 -7.25 2.03 9.19
CA PHE A 308 -7.58 1.08 8.15
C PHE A 308 -6.38 0.16 7.88
N ASN A 309 -6.58 -0.91 7.12
CA ASN A 309 -5.52 -1.79 6.63
C ASN A 309 -5.59 -1.88 5.10
N ASP A 310 -4.49 -1.57 4.41
CA ASP A 310 -4.49 -1.51 2.94
C ASP A 310 -4.52 -2.90 2.28
N ASP A 311 -3.86 -3.90 2.90
CA ASP A 311 -3.86 -5.30 2.44
C ASP A 311 -5.26 -5.93 2.42
N ILE A 312 -6.17 -5.44 3.27
CA ILE A 312 -7.57 -5.87 3.37
C ILE A 312 -8.47 -4.89 2.61
N GLN A 313 -8.56 -3.65 3.07
CA GLN A 313 -9.56 -2.68 2.60
C GLN A 313 -9.14 -1.97 1.31
N GLY A 314 -7.88 -1.58 1.19
CA GLY A 314 -7.35 -0.95 -0.04
C GLY A 314 -7.36 -1.92 -1.21
N THR A 315 -6.94 -3.16 -0.97
CA THR A 315 -6.98 -4.26 -1.95
C THR A 315 -8.42 -4.61 -2.34
N ALA A 316 -9.37 -4.62 -1.39
CA ALA A 316 -10.79 -4.77 -1.70
C ALA A 316 -11.29 -3.63 -2.60
N ALA A 317 -11.05 -2.38 -2.20
CA ALA A 317 -11.52 -1.19 -2.91
C ALA A 317 -11.00 -1.10 -4.35
N VAL A 318 -9.71 -1.33 -4.59
CA VAL A 318 -9.13 -1.24 -5.95
C VAL A 318 -9.63 -2.36 -6.86
N VAL A 319 -9.88 -3.58 -6.33
CA VAL A 319 -10.43 -4.69 -7.12
C VAL A 319 -11.90 -4.47 -7.41
N VAL A 320 -12.71 -4.04 -6.43
CA VAL A 320 -14.14 -3.72 -6.66
C VAL A 320 -14.30 -2.56 -7.65
N ALA A 321 -13.48 -1.50 -7.54
CA ALA A 321 -13.45 -0.43 -8.55
C ALA A 321 -13.11 -0.96 -9.96
N GLY A 322 -12.21 -1.95 -10.07
CA GLY A 322 -11.93 -2.65 -11.31
C GLY A 322 -13.11 -3.48 -11.84
N LEU A 323 -13.86 -4.13 -10.95
CA LEU A 323 -15.09 -4.86 -11.31
C LEU A 323 -16.21 -3.90 -11.76
N MET A 324 -16.40 -2.76 -11.08
CA MET A 324 -17.32 -1.68 -11.49
C MET A 324 -16.91 -1.05 -12.83
N ALA A 325 -15.62 -0.96 -13.13
CA ALA A 325 -15.17 -0.58 -14.47
C ALA A 325 -15.53 -1.65 -15.52
N ALA A 326 -15.52 -2.93 -15.15
CA ALA A 326 -15.91 -4.04 -16.02
C ALA A 326 -17.44 -4.20 -16.20
N THR A 327 -18.29 -3.78 -15.24
CA THR A 327 -19.77 -3.78 -15.42
C THR A 327 -20.17 -2.90 -16.61
N ARG A 328 -19.46 -1.78 -16.83
CA ARG A 328 -19.64 -0.87 -17.98
C ARG A 328 -19.28 -1.47 -19.34
N ILE A 329 -18.52 -2.56 -19.37
CA ILE A 329 -18.16 -3.31 -20.60
C ILE A 329 -19.09 -4.51 -20.78
N THR A 330 -19.39 -5.20 -19.69
CA THR A 330 -20.29 -6.39 -19.70
C THR A 330 -21.77 -6.03 -19.78
N ASN A 331 -22.13 -4.76 -19.57
CA ASN A 331 -23.51 -4.26 -19.46
C ASN A 331 -24.36 -5.06 -18.44
N ARG A 332 -23.72 -5.52 -17.36
CA ARG A 332 -24.35 -6.23 -16.24
C ARG A 332 -23.90 -5.62 -14.91
N PRO A 333 -24.83 -5.18 -14.03
CA PRO A 333 -24.50 -4.68 -12.70
C PRO A 333 -23.96 -5.81 -11.80
N LEU A 334 -23.28 -5.46 -10.72
CA LEU A 334 -22.50 -6.41 -9.91
C LEU A 334 -23.38 -7.55 -9.37
N ASN A 335 -24.62 -7.24 -8.99
CA ASN A 335 -25.65 -8.12 -8.47
C ASN A 335 -26.14 -9.19 -9.45
N LYS A 336 -25.85 -9.08 -10.76
CA LYS A 336 -26.16 -10.13 -11.75
C LYS A 336 -24.98 -11.07 -12.02
N HIS A 337 -23.79 -10.77 -11.53
CA HIS A 337 -22.63 -11.65 -11.67
C HIS A 337 -22.63 -12.77 -10.62
N LYS A 338 -21.70 -13.71 -10.80
CA LYS A 338 -21.27 -14.72 -9.81
C LYS A 338 -19.76 -14.68 -9.76
N PHE A 339 -19.18 -14.67 -8.57
CA PHE A 339 -17.74 -14.48 -8.36
C PHE A 339 -17.09 -15.74 -7.83
N VAL A 340 -16.00 -16.17 -8.45
CA VAL A 340 -15.22 -17.33 -8.03
C VAL A 340 -13.81 -16.87 -7.67
N PHE A 341 -13.46 -16.99 -6.39
CA PHE A 341 -12.17 -16.56 -5.85
C PHE A 341 -11.25 -17.77 -5.68
N PHE A 342 -10.09 -17.70 -6.32
CA PHE A 342 -9.03 -18.70 -6.18
C PHE A 342 -8.08 -18.30 -5.04
N GLY A 343 -8.22 -18.94 -3.89
CA GLY A 343 -7.57 -18.59 -2.62
C GLY A 343 -8.52 -17.80 -1.71
N ALA A 344 -8.67 -18.24 -0.45
CA ALA A 344 -9.50 -17.62 0.59
C ALA A 344 -8.67 -16.85 1.63
N GLY A 345 -7.54 -16.28 1.21
CA GLY A 345 -6.67 -15.47 2.05
C GLY A 345 -7.26 -14.09 2.38
N ALA A 346 -6.44 -13.23 3.00
CA ALA A 346 -6.91 -11.93 3.48
C ALA A 346 -7.46 -11.03 2.37
N ALA A 347 -6.71 -10.85 1.28
CA ALA A 347 -7.15 -10.07 0.12
C ALA A 347 -8.49 -10.59 -0.44
N SER A 348 -8.58 -11.88 -0.78
CA SER A 348 -9.79 -12.47 -1.36
C SER A 348 -11.01 -12.36 -0.45
N THR A 349 -10.83 -12.54 0.86
CA THR A 349 -11.91 -12.41 1.84
C THR A 349 -12.38 -10.95 1.93
N GLY A 350 -11.47 -9.97 1.94
CA GLY A 350 -11.81 -8.55 1.92
C GLY A 350 -12.53 -8.13 0.63
N ILE A 351 -12.04 -8.56 -0.54
CA ILE A 351 -12.71 -8.31 -1.82
C ILE A 351 -14.11 -8.93 -1.83
N ALA A 352 -14.26 -10.18 -1.37
CA ALA A 352 -15.54 -10.85 -1.28
C ALA A 352 -16.53 -10.11 -0.36
N GLU A 353 -16.08 -9.62 0.81
CA GLU A 353 -16.90 -8.83 1.72
C GLU A 353 -17.36 -7.51 1.10
N LEU A 354 -16.47 -6.78 0.42
CA LEU A 354 -16.84 -5.52 -0.25
C LEU A 354 -17.75 -5.76 -1.47
N CYS A 355 -17.55 -6.85 -2.21
CA CYS A 355 -18.50 -7.28 -3.26
C CYS A 355 -19.90 -7.58 -2.68
N VAL A 356 -20.00 -8.13 -1.46
CA VAL A 356 -21.32 -8.31 -0.80
C VAL A 356 -21.95 -6.97 -0.48
N GLN A 357 -21.19 -6.01 0.05
CA GLN A 357 -21.71 -4.67 0.37
C GLN A 357 -22.24 -3.97 -0.89
N GLU A 358 -21.44 -3.91 -1.97
CA GLU A 358 -21.86 -3.32 -3.25
C GLU A 358 -23.11 -4.03 -3.84
N MET A 359 -23.18 -5.37 -3.78
CA MET A 359 -24.36 -6.11 -4.24
C MET A 359 -25.63 -5.86 -3.40
N VAL A 360 -25.47 -5.54 -2.11
CA VAL A 360 -26.58 -5.15 -1.22
C VAL A 360 -27.01 -3.70 -1.49
N GLU A 361 -26.07 -2.79 -1.76
CA GLU A 361 -26.38 -1.42 -2.21
C GLU A 361 -27.08 -1.41 -3.58
N GLU A 362 -26.74 -2.34 -4.48
CA GLU A 362 -27.50 -2.62 -5.71
C GLU A 362 -28.83 -3.39 -5.47
N GLY A 363 -29.25 -3.60 -4.22
CA GLY A 363 -30.60 -4.06 -3.85
C GLY A 363 -30.81 -5.57 -3.65
N LEU A 364 -29.77 -6.38 -3.51
CA LEU A 364 -29.92 -7.78 -3.06
C LEU A 364 -30.00 -7.90 -1.53
N SER A 365 -30.55 -9.01 -1.04
CA SER A 365 -30.33 -9.40 0.35
C SER A 365 -28.87 -9.82 0.60
N GLN A 366 -28.40 -9.73 1.85
CA GLN A 366 -27.06 -10.19 2.21
C GLN A 366 -26.86 -11.69 1.94
N GLU A 367 -27.92 -12.50 2.09
CA GLU A 367 -27.89 -13.94 1.81
C GLU A 367 -27.76 -14.21 0.31
N GLU A 368 -28.51 -13.49 -0.53
CA GLU A 368 -28.41 -13.58 -2.00
C GLU A 368 -27.05 -13.11 -2.51
N ALA A 369 -26.50 -12.02 -1.95
CA ALA A 369 -25.17 -11.53 -2.27
C ALA A 369 -24.09 -12.56 -1.89
N CYS A 370 -24.14 -13.12 -0.68
CA CYS A 370 -23.28 -14.23 -0.27
C CYS A 370 -23.47 -15.47 -1.16
N SER A 371 -24.70 -15.78 -1.61
CA SER A 371 -24.98 -16.93 -2.49
C SER A 371 -24.18 -16.90 -3.80
N ARG A 372 -23.90 -15.70 -4.32
CA ARG A 372 -23.20 -15.45 -5.60
C ARG A 372 -21.68 -15.53 -5.52
N ILE A 373 -21.11 -15.58 -4.31
CA ILE A 373 -19.65 -15.64 -4.09
C ILE A 373 -19.21 -17.05 -3.72
N TYR A 374 -18.22 -17.57 -4.41
CA TYR A 374 -17.61 -18.89 -4.20
C TYR A 374 -16.13 -18.71 -3.84
N LEU A 375 -15.72 -19.16 -2.66
CA LEU A 375 -14.33 -19.11 -2.20
C LEU A 375 -13.70 -20.51 -2.25
N MET A 376 -12.46 -20.60 -2.75
CA MET A 376 -11.64 -21.81 -2.68
C MET A 376 -10.35 -21.55 -1.90
N ASP A 377 -9.90 -22.52 -1.13
CA ASP A 377 -8.64 -22.50 -0.41
C ASP A 377 -7.74 -23.70 -0.80
N VAL A 378 -6.76 -24.00 0.05
CA VAL A 378 -5.80 -25.09 -0.10
C VAL A 378 -6.46 -26.47 -0.26
N ASP A 379 -7.58 -26.72 0.41
CA ASP A 379 -8.28 -28.01 0.37
C ASP A 379 -9.37 -28.04 -0.73
N GLY A 380 -9.54 -26.94 -1.48
CA GLY A 380 -10.55 -26.79 -2.52
C GLY A 380 -11.69 -25.85 -2.11
N LEU A 381 -12.92 -26.16 -2.51
CA LEU A 381 -14.06 -25.29 -2.26
C LEU A 381 -14.41 -25.19 -0.76
N ILE A 382 -14.77 -23.99 -0.31
CA ILE A 382 -15.31 -23.76 1.03
C ILE A 382 -16.78 -24.22 1.06
N THR A 383 -17.02 -25.37 1.69
CA THR A 383 -18.33 -26.04 1.76
C THR A 383 -18.85 -26.12 3.19
N LYS A 384 -20.18 -26.24 3.35
CA LYS A 384 -20.83 -26.45 4.65
C LYS A 384 -20.33 -27.71 5.37
N SER A 385 -19.91 -28.74 4.65
CA SER A 385 -19.27 -29.93 5.25
C SER A 385 -17.94 -29.66 5.96
N ARG A 386 -17.33 -28.47 5.78
CA ARG A 386 -16.06 -28.06 6.40
C ARG A 386 -16.23 -27.10 7.59
N TYR A 387 -17.46 -26.80 8.04
CA TYR A 387 -17.77 -25.80 9.09
C TYR A 387 -16.78 -25.78 10.26
N ASN A 388 -16.44 -26.94 10.84
CA ASN A 388 -15.59 -27.07 12.02
C ASN A 388 -14.13 -26.60 11.82
N ASN A 389 -13.65 -26.52 10.58
CA ASN A 389 -12.25 -26.19 10.25
C ASN A 389 -12.11 -24.82 9.53
N LEU A 390 -13.22 -24.09 9.38
CA LEU A 390 -13.25 -22.82 8.67
C LEU A 390 -13.17 -21.63 9.64
N GLN A 391 -12.66 -20.50 9.16
CA GLN A 391 -12.68 -19.24 9.91
C GLN A 391 -14.10 -18.66 9.93
N ASP A 392 -14.49 -17.96 11.01
CA ASP A 392 -15.83 -17.34 11.16
C ASP A 392 -16.26 -16.51 9.94
N ARG A 393 -15.31 -15.78 9.35
CA ARG A 393 -15.52 -14.95 8.15
C ARG A 393 -15.81 -15.76 6.87
N HIS A 394 -15.41 -17.02 6.81
CA HIS A 394 -15.69 -17.93 5.69
C HIS A 394 -17.03 -18.65 5.81
N LEU A 395 -17.60 -18.73 7.01
CA LEU A 395 -18.85 -19.47 7.28
C LEU A 395 -20.05 -18.97 6.46
N LYS A 396 -20.14 -17.65 6.26
CA LYS A 396 -21.15 -16.98 5.42
C LYS A 396 -21.01 -17.25 3.92
N PHE A 397 -19.85 -17.75 3.47
CA PHE A 397 -19.58 -18.08 2.07
C PHE A 397 -19.65 -19.59 1.79
N ALA A 398 -19.84 -20.43 2.82
CA ALA A 398 -19.81 -21.89 2.71
C ALA A 398 -20.99 -22.45 1.89
N LYS A 399 -20.66 -23.23 0.85
CA LYS A 399 -21.64 -23.78 -0.12
C LYS A 399 -22.10 -25.19 0.18
N VAL A 400 -23.28 -25.56 -0.30
CA VAL A 400 -23.66 -26.96 -0.45
C VAL A 400 -23.02 -27.48 -1.74
N ARG A 401 -22.35 -28.64 -1.69
CA ARG A 401 -21.55 -29.15 -2.83
C ARG A 401 -22.39 -29.43 -4.09
N SER A 402 -23.68 -29.74 -3.93
CA SER A 402 -24.65 -29.93 -5.02
C SER A 402 -25.05 -28.63 -5.75
N GLU A 403 -24.91 -27.46 -5.12
CA GLU A 403 -25.28 -26.14 -5.67
C GLU A 403 -24.13 -25.47 -6.45
N CYS A 404 -23.03 -26.20 -6.64
CA CYS A 404 -21.78 -25.67 -7.16
C CYS A 404 -21.74 -25.69 -8.69
N VAL A 405 -21.34 -24.56 -9.28
CA VAL A 405 -21.22 -24.41 -10.73
C VAL A 405 -20.11 -25.33 -11.26
N PHE A 406 -20.29 -25.90 -12.45
CA PHE A 406 -19.30 -26.76 -13.14
C PHE A 406 -17.87 -26.20 -13.10
N CYS A 407 -17.71 -24.90 -13.37
CA CYS A 407 -16.43 -24.18 -13.28
C CYS A 407 -15.74 -24.31 -11.89
N CYS A 408 -16.49 -24.30 -10.79
CA CYS A 408 -15.93 -24.50 -9.45
C CYS A 408 -15.43 -25.93 -9.23
N LEU A 409 -16.12 -26.93 -9.78
CA LEU A 409 -15.73 -28.34 -9.68
C LEU A 409 -14.49 -28.65 -10.53
N GLU A 410 -14.39 -28.06 -11.73
CA GLU A 410 -13.17 -28.13 -12.55
C GLU A 410 -11.97 -27.41 -11.91
N MET A 411 -12.20 -26.25 -11.29
CA MET A 411 -11.17 -25.54 -10.52
C MET A 411 -10.67 -26.39 -9.33
N GLU A 412 -11.57 -27.06 -8.61
CA GLU A 412 -11.21 -27.97 -7.49
C GLU A 412 -10.36 -29.17 -7.99
N SER A 413 -10.72 -29.74 -9.14
CA SER A 413 -9.90 -30.78 -9.80
C SER A 413 -8.51 -30.25 -10.17
N CYS A 414 -8.42 -29.02 -10.65
CA CYS A 414 -7.14 -28.39 -10.96
C CYS A 414 -6.28 -28.15 -9.70
N CYS A 415 -6.85 -27.70 -8.58
CA CYS A 415 -6.12 -27.54 -7.30
C CYS A 415 -5.38 -28.83 -6.92
N LYS A 416 -6.12 -29.95 -6.86
CA LYS A 416 -5.60 -31.25 -6.41
C LYS A 416 -4.50 -31.80 -7.34
N SER A 417 -4.47 -31.39 -8.60
CA SER A 417 -3.50 -31.84 -9.60
C SER A 417 -2.18 -31.05 -9.66
N SER A 418 -2.08 -29.90 -8.99
CA SER A 418 -1.02 -28.90 -9.30
C SER A 418 -0.26 -28.39 -8.07
N TYR A 419 -0.23 -29.16 -6.99
CA TYR A 419 0.32 -28.73 -5.69
C TYR A 419 1.84 -28.57 -5.63
N GLU A 420 2.58 -29.06 -6.64
CA GLU A 420 4.04 -29.05 -6.66
C GLU A 420 4.66 -27.82 -7.34
N ASN A 421 3.89 -26.96 -8.02
CA ASN A 421 4.43 -25.76 -8.68
C ASN A 421 3.41 -24.61 -8.78
N THR A 422 3.50 -23.66 -7.84
CA THR A 422 2.63 -22.45 -7.78
C THR A 422 2.71 -21.59 -9.05
N GLY A 423 3.83 -21.60 -9.76
CA GLY A 423 4.00 -20.92 -11.04
C GLY A 423 3.13 -21.48 -12.18
N THR A 424 2.86 -22.79 -12.11
CA THR A 424 2.09 -23.54 -13.12
C THR A 424 0.59 -23.40 -12.88
N VAL A 425 0.14 -23.38 -11.61
CA VAL A 425 -1.26 -23.21 -11.19
C VAL A 425 -1.96 -22.07 -11.93
N THR A 426 -1.44 -20.83 -11.85
CA THR A 426 -2.09 -19.66 -12.48
C THR A 426 -2.18 -19.78 -14.01
N LYS A 427 -1.14 -20.34 -14.66
CA LYS A 427 -1.12 -20.53 -16.13
C LYS A 427 -2.09 -21.64 -16.56
N THR A 428 -2.11 -22.76 -15.85
CA THR A 428 -3.00 -23.90 -16.13
C THR A 428 -4.46 -23.51 -15.91
N ILE A 429 -4.77 -22.81 -14.82
CA ILE A 429 -6.11 -22.29 -14.54
C ILE A 429 -6.53 -21.28 -15.62
N THR A 430 -5.71 -20.28 -15.92
CA THR A 430 -6.04 -19.29 -16.97
C THR A 430 -6.26 -19.95 -18.33
N THR A 431 -5.50 -21.01 -18.65
CA THR A 431 -5.61 -21.72 -19.94
C THR A 431 -6.86 -22.62 -20.00
N LYS A 432 -7.17 -23.35 -18.92
CA LYS A 432 -8.40 -24.16 -18.84
C LYS A 432 -9.65 -23.28 -18.77
N LEU A 433 -9.66 -22.24 -17.95
CA LEU A 433 -10.74 -21.26 -17.89
C LEU A 433 -10.96 -20.55 -19.24
N ARG A 434 -9.92 -20.18 -19.98
CA ARG A 434 -10.09 -19.61 -21.33
C ARG A 434 -10.70 -20.59 -22.33
N LYS A 435 -10.51 -21.90 -22.16
CA LYS A 435 -11.17 -22.93 -23.00
C LYS A 435 -12.62 -23.17 -22.56
N ASN A 436 -12.88 -23.20 -21.25
CA ASN A 436 -14.16 -23.63 -20.71
C ASN A 436 -15.15 -22.47 -20.44
N ILE A 437 -14.65 -21.23 -20.41
CA ILE A 437 -15.46 -20.00 -20.53
C ILE A 437 -15.46 -19.51 -21.99
N THR A 438 -15.39 -20.44 -22.96
CA THR A 438 -15.84 -20.13 -24.32
C THR A 438 -17.36 -19.94 -24.30
N PRO A 439 -17.92 -19.05 -25.14
CA PRO A 439 -19.32 -18.65 -25.02
C PRO A 439 -20.26 -19.75 -25.51
N ALA A 440 -20.72 -20.59 -24.59
CA ALA A 440 -21.96 -21.33 -24.75
C ALA A 440 -23.12 -20.33 -24.83
N GLU A 441 -23.70 -20.20 -26.03
CA GLU A 441 -25.03 -19.62 -26.30
C GLU A 441 -25.33 -18.27 -25.63
N GLY A 442 -24.51 -17.26 -25.94
CA GLY A 442 -24.77 -15.88 -25.57
C GLY A 442 -23.50 -15.05 -25.42
N ARG A 443 -23.59 -13.74 -25.66
CA ARG A 443 -22.45 -12.80 -25.53
C ARG A 443 -22.10 -12.53 -24.06
N ILE A 444 -21.59 -13.54 -23.35
CA ILE A 444 -21.02 -13.38 -22.01
C ILE A 444 -19.54 -13.03 -22.15
N THR A 445 -19.16 -11.80 -21.81
CA THR A 445 -17.76 -11.38 -21.75
C THR A 445 -17.19 -11.74 -20.36
N PRO A 446 -16.26 -12.71 -20.26
CA PRO A 446 -15.71 -13.11 -18.96
C PRO A 446 -14.77 -12.05 -18.39
N VAL A 447 -14.88 -11.81 -17.08
CA VAL A 447 -13.98 -10.94 -16.32
C VAL A 447 -13.00 -11.82 -15.54
N LEU A 448 -11.70 -11.70 -15.81
CA LEU A 448 -10.64 -12.40 -15.11
C LEU A 448 -9.70 -11.38 -14.45
N VAL A 449 -9.59 -11.43 -13.12
CA VAL A 449 -8.68 -10.57 -12.35
C VAL A 449 -7.60 -11.45 -11.70
N SER A 450 -6.34 -11.21 -12.03
CA SER A 450 -5.19 -11.90 -11.43
C SER A 450 -4.45 -10.97 -10.50
N VAL A 451 -4.69 -11.11 -9.19
CA VAL A 451 -4.15 -10.22 -8.13
C VAL A 451 -2.83 -10.77 -7.53
N GLN A 452 -2.43 -11.99 -7.89
CA GLN A 452 -1.22 -12.63 -7.33
C GLN A 452 0.05 -11.91 -7.79
N SER A 453 0.76 -11.26 -6.86
CA SER A 453 1.99 -10.52 -7.16
C SER A 453 3.14 -11.44 -7.57
N THR A 454 3.97 -10.98 -8.50
CA THR A 454 5.03 -11.77 -9.14
C THR A 454 6.27 -11.98 -8.25
N ILE A 455 6.31 -11.43 -7.04
CA ILE A 455 7.51 -11.37 -6.17
C ILE A 455 8.07 -12.78 -5.86
N GLN A 456 7.23 -13.83 -5.85
CA GLN A 456 7.66 -15.22 -5.68
C GLN A 456 8.36 -15.86 -6.91
N ARG A 457 8.50 -15.16 -8.04
CA ARG A 457 9.12 -15.71 -9.28
C ARG A 457 10.43 -15.03 -9.69
N THR A 458 10.86 -13.99 -8.99
CA THR A 458 11.96 -13.11 -9.44
C THR A 458 13.21 -13.17 -8.56
N PHE A 459 13.26 -14.10 -7.60
CA PHE A 459 14.36 -14.33 -6.68
C PHE A 459 14.60 -15.83 -6.50
#